data_AF-A0A3P5XS07-F1
#
_entry.id   AF-A0A3P5XS07-F1
#
_cell.length_a   1.000
_cell.length_b   1.000
_cell.length_c   1.000
_cell.angle_alpha   90.00
_cell.angle_beta   90.00
_cell.angle_gamma   90.00
#
_symmetry.space_group_name_H-M   'P 1'
#
loop_
_entity.id
_entity.type
_entity.pdbx_description
1 polymer ?
#
loop_
_entity_poly.entity_id
_entity_poly.type
_entity_poly.pdbx_seq_one_letter_code
_entity_poly.pdbx_strand_id
1 'polypeptide(L)'
;MVNHLPELTVHKDVLDKEGGQSINAGTVKVGDEVTYRLEGWVVPTNRGYDLTEYKFVDQLQHTHDLYQKDKVLATVDITLSDGSVITKGTDLAKYTETVYNKETGHYELAFKQDFLAKVVRSSEFGADAFVVVKRIKAGDVANEYTLYVNGNPVKSNKVTTHTPEQPQPVTPKAPALPSTGEQGVSVLTVLGAALLSLLGLAGVKKRKEN
;
A
#
# COMPACT_ATOMS: atom_id res chain seq x y z
N MET A 1 2.29 -43.25 -16.90
CA MET A 1 1.47 -42.04 -16.64
C MET A 1 2.44 -40.87 -16.59
N VAL A 2 2.31 -39.89 -17.49
CA VAL A 2 3.17 -38.69 -17.48
C VAL A 2 2.39 -37.61 -16.75
N ASN A 3 2.89 -37.15 -15.62
CA ASN A 3 2.31 -36.03 -14.88
C ASN A 3 3.03 -34.76 -15.36
N HIS A 4 2.32 -33.86 -16.05
CA HIS A 4 2.89 -32.57 -16.42
C HIS A 4 2.71 -31.62 -15.23
N LEU A 5 3.82 -31.23 -14.60
CA LEU A 5 3.84 -30.20 -13.56
C LEU A 5 3.95 -28.84 -14.26
N PRO A 6 2.90 -28.00 -14.24
CA PRO A 6 3.01 -26.66 -14.78
C PRO A 6 3.99 -25.85 -13.92
N GLU A 7 4.75 -24.97 -14.58
CA GLU A 7 5.65 -24.06 -13.87
C GLU A 7 4.83 -23.08 -13.03
N LEU A 8 5.13 -23.01 -11.75
CA LEU A 8 4.52 -22.07 -10.80
C LEU A 8 5.27 -20.74 -10.90
N THR A 9 4.72 -19.79 -11.65
CA THR A 9 5.24 -18.43 -11.79
C THR A 9 4.21 -17.41 -11.36
N VAL A 10 4.67 -16.37 -10.67
CA VAL A 10 3.82 -15.26 -10.19
C VAL A 10 4.54 -13.93 -10.44
N HIS A 11 3.78 -12.86 -10.65
CA HIS A 11 4.33 -11.57 -11.06
C HIS A 11 3.80 -10.44 -10.19
N LYS A 12 4.67 -9.45 -9.95
CA LYS A 12 4.33 -8.22 -9.26
C LYS A 12 4.47 -7.03 -10.18
N ASP A 13 3.49 -6.14 -10.13
CA ASP A 13 3.54 -4.85 -10.77
C ASP A 13 3.18 -3.74 -9.78
N VAL A 14 3.59 -2.50 -10.09
CA VAL A 14 3.20 -1.30 -9.35
C VAL A 14 2.59 -0.33 -10.34
N LEU A 15 1.35 0.09 -10.07
CA LEU A 15 0.52 0.87 -10.96
C LEU A 15 0.27 2.27 -10.36
N ASP A 16 0.07 3.27 -11.21
CA ASP A 16 -0.35 4.61 -10.79
C ASP A 16 -1.74 4.62 -10.13
N LYS A 17 -2.60 3.69 -10.55
CA LYS A 17 -3.91 3.38 -9.97
C LYS A 17 -4.33 1.99 -10.41
N GLU A 18 -5.42 1.50 -9.83
CA GLU A 18 -6.00 0.23 -10.27
C GLU A 18 -6.43 0.28 -11.76
N GLY A 19 -5.98 -0.68 -12.56
CA GLY A 19 -6.20 -0.71 -14.01
C GLY A 19 -5.42 0.34 -14.82
N GLY A 20 -4.51 1.08 -14.17
CA GLY A 20 -3.64 2.05 -14.81
C GLY A 20 -2.34 1.43 -15.37
N GLN A 21 -1.37 2.28 -15.71
CA GLN A 21 -0.10 1.82 -16.27
C GLN A 21 0.91 1.44 -15.19
N SER A 22 1.81 0.52 -15.54
CA SER A 22 2.99 0.24 -14.71
C SER A 22 3.83 1.50 -14.54
N ILE A 23 4.23 1.75 -13.30
CA ILE A 23 5.17 2.79 -12.88
C ILE A 23 6.41 2.17 -12.23
N ASN A 24 6.70 0.90 -12.52
CA ASN A 24 7.90 0.25 -12.03
C ASN A 24 9.16 0.99 -12.51
N ALA A 25 10.12 1.15 -11.61
CA ALA A 25 11.30 2.03 -11.75
C ALA A 25 10.97 3.52 -11.97
N GLY A 26 9.71 3.92 -11.78
CA GLY A 26 9.24 5.30 -11.91
C GLY A 26 9.30 6.10 -10.61
N THR A 27 8.82 7.34 -10.70
CA THR A 27 8.82 8.31 -9.60
C THR A 27 7.42 8.49 -9.02
N VAL A 28 7.29 8.43 -7.68
CA VAL A 28 6.03 8.63 -6.94
C VAL A 28 6.21 9.79 -5.97
N LYS A 29 5.28 10.75 -5.91
CA LYS A 29 5.39 11.87 -4.96
C LYS A 29 4.90 11.44 -3.57
N VAL A 30 5.45 12.07 -2.53
CA VAL A 30 4.89 11.95 -1.18
C VAL A 30 3.44 12.44 -1.21
N GLY A 31 2.54 11.62 -0.68
CA GLY A 31 1.10 11.87 -0.63
C GLY A 31 0.29 11.15 -1.71
N ASP A 32 0.92 10.68 -2.79
CA ASP A 32 0.25 9.95 -3.85
C ASP A 32 -0.09 8.51 -3.42
N GLU A 33 -1.18 7.99 -3.98
CA GLU A 33 -1.51 6.56 -3.87
C GLU A 33 -0.93 5.81 -5.05
N VAL A 34 -0.51 4.57 -4.80
CA VAL A 34 -0.11 3.60 -5.83
C VAL A 34 -0.76 2.27 -5.53
N THR A 35 -0.92 1.44 -6.56
CA THR A 35 -1.52 0.11 -6.44
C THR A 35 -0.50 -0.96 -6.78
N TYR A 36 -0.17 -1.83 -5.83
CA TYR A 36 0.56 -3.06 -6.13
C TYR A 36 -0.41 -4.11 -6.69
N ARG A 37 -0.13 -4.64 -7.87
CA ARG A 37 -0.84 -5.81 -8.42
C ARG A 37 -0.02 -7.06 -8.10
N LEU A 38 -0.59 -7.97 -7.33
CA LEU A 38 -0.05 -9.27 -6.98
C LEU A 38 -0.73 -10.31 -7.89
N GLU A 39 -0.07 -10.72 -8.96
CA GLU A 39 -0.65 -11.63 -9.96
C GLU A 39 -0.61 -13.08 -9.48
N GLY A 40 -1.78 -13.66 -9.28
CA GLY A 40 -1.87 -15.02 -8.82
C GLY A 40 -1.45 -16.03 -9.89
N TRP A 41 -0.96 -17.19 -9.45
CA TRP A 41 -0.77 -18.31 -10.36
C TRP A 41 -2.13 -18.91 -10.74
N VAL A 42 -2.35 -19.11 -12.04
CA VAL A 42 -3.54 -19.82 -12.53
C VAL A 42 -3.32 -21.31 -12.33
N VAL A 43 -4.04 -21.87 -11.36
CA VAL A 43 -4.10 -23.31 -11.11
C VAL A 43 -4.86 -23.95 -12.28
N PRO A 44 -4.28 -24.90 -13.00
CA PRO A 44 -4.90 -25.46 -14.19
C PRO A 44 -6.02 -26.45 -13.86
N THR A 45 -6.78 -26.79 -14.90
CA THR A 45 -7.70 -27.92 -14.91
C THR A 45 -6.96 -29.27 -14.89
N ASN A 46 -7.72 -30.36 -14.77
CA ASN A 46 -7.20 -31.74 -14.84
C ASN A 46 -6.08 -32.03 -13.82
N ARG A 47 -6.09 -31.29 -12.70
CA ARG A 47 -5.17 -31.50 -11.58
C ARG A 47 -5.59 -32.69 -10.74
N GLY A 48 -4.60 -33.39 -10.19
CA GLY A 48 -4.79 -34.54 -9.30
C GLY A 48 -5.02 -34.18 -7.82
N TYR A 49 -5.21 -32.90 -7.49
CA TYR A 49 -5.30 -32.38 -6.12
C TYR A 49 -6.39 -31.32 -5.99
N ASP A 50 -6.93 -31.18 -4.77
CA ASP A 50 -7.85 -30.10 -4.40
C ASP A 50 -7.08 -28.88 -3.89
N LEU A 51 -7.72 -27.71 -3.88
CA LEU A 51 -7.14 -26.50 -3.29
C LEU A 51 -7.39 -26.48 -1.79
N THR A 52 -6.31 -26.35 -1.01
CA THR A 52 -6.33 -26.29 0.45
C THR A 52 -5.73 -25.00 0.99
N GLU A 53 -4.89 -24.33 0.19
CA GLU A 53 -4.33 -23.01 0.47
C GLU A 53 -4.13 -22.24 -0.83
N TYR A 54 -4.56 -20.98 -0.83
CA TYR A 54 -4.21 -19.99 -1.83
C TYR A 54 -4.10 -18.63 -1.12
N LYS A 55 -2.88 -18.13 -0.95
CA LYS A 55 -2.61 -17.02 -0.02
C LYS A 55 -1.50 -16.12 -0.51
N PHE A 56 -1.74 -14.82 -0.49
CA PHE A 56 -0.76 -13.78 -0.79
C PHE A 56 -0.16 -13.27 0.52
N VAL A 57 1.16 -13.26 0.61
CA VAL A 57 1.90 -12.67 1.72
C VAL A 57 2.84 -11.61 1.17
N ASP A 58 2.68 -10.37 1.62
CA ASP A 58 3.42 -9.20 1.17
C ASP A 58 4.02 -8.48 2.39
N GLN A 59 5.32 -8.28 2.38
CA GLN A 59 6.01 -7.50 3.40
C GLN A 59 6.18 -6.06 2.88
N LEU A 60 5.16 -5.23 3.13
CA LEU A 60 5.20 -3.83 2.71
C LEU A 60 6.33 -3.09 3.43
N GLN A 61 6.98 -2.17 2.71
CA GLN A 61 7.93 -1.21 3.27
C GLN A 61 7.16 -0.12 4.03
N HIS A 62 6.56 -0.50 5.16
CA HIS A 62 5.60 0.32 5.93
C HIS A 62 6.16 1.66 6.44
N THR A 63 7.49 1.83 6.42
CA THR A 63 8.17 3.10 6.68
C THR A 63 7.94 4.16 5.59
N HIS A 64 7.54 3.74 4.39
CA HIS A 64 7.31 4.61 3.23
C HIS A 64 5.92 4.41 2.62
N ASP A 65 5.34 3.22 2.73
CA ASP A 65 4.02 2.89 2.19
C ASP A 65 3.01 2.66 3.30
N LEU A 66 1.97 3.50 3.36
CA LEU A 66 0.85 3.35 4.27
C LEU A 66 -0.29 2.59 3.58
N TYR A 67 -0.50 1.34 3.96
CA TYR A 67 -1.64 0.53 3.52
C TYR A 67 -2.98 1.25 3.70
N GLN A 68 -3.80 1.27 2.65
CA GLN A 68 -5.13 1.87 2.64
C GLN A 68 -6.22 0.81 2.59
N LYS A 69 -6.18 -0.03 1.55
CA LYS A 69 -7.21 -1.02 1.23
C LYS A 69 -6.67 -2.05 0.23
N ASP A 70 -7.41 -3.13 0.05
CA ASP A 70 -7.18 -4.10 -0.99
C ASP A 70 -8.44 -4.44 -1.78
N LYS A 71 -8.24 -5.15 -2.89
CA LYS A 71 -9.28 -5.80 -3.69
C LYS A 71 -8.73 -7.08 -4.27
N VAL A 72 -9.57 -8.10 -4.45
CA VAL A 72 -9.18 -9.37 -5.08
C VAL A 72 -10.17 -9.73 -6.16
N LEU A 73 -9.68 -10.00 -7.37
CA LEU A 73 -10.51 -10.29 -8.55
C LEU A 73 -10.17 -11.65 -9.14
N ALA A 74 -11.19 -12.39 -9.58
CA ALA A 74 -10.99 -13.62 -10.36
C ALA A 74 -10.30 -13.31 -11.71
N THR A 75 -9.26 -14.08 -12.07
CA THR A 75 -8.56 -13.91 -13.36
C THR A 75 -9.09 -14.84 -14.46
N VAL A 76 -9.85 -15.86 -14.06
CA VAL A 76 -10.47 -16.89 -14.89
C VAL A 76 -11.91 -17.13 -14.42
N ASP A 77 -12.70 -17.86 -15.22
CA ASP A 77 -13.99 -18.36 -14.76
C ASP A 77 -13.75 -19.54 -13.79
N ILE A 78 -14.44 -19.52 -12.65
CA ILE A 78 -14.27 -20.51 -11.57
C ILE A 78 -15.60 -21.26 -11.38
N THR A 79 -15.60 -22.55 -11.70
CA THR A 79 -16.75 -23.44 -11.49
C THR A 79 -16.67 -24.09 -10.12
N LEU A 80 -17.78 -24.06 -9.38
CA LEU A 80 -17.92 -24.67 -8.06
C LEU A 80 -18.65 -26.02 -8.13
N SER A 81 -18.59 -26.79 -7.05
CA SER A 81 -19.16 -28.14 -6.94
C SER A 81 -20.68 -28.19 -7.02
N ASP A 82 -21.36 -27.07 -6.76
CA ASP A 82 -22.81 -26.91 -6.94
C ASP A 82 -23.21 -26.55 -8.38
N GLY A 83 -22.23 -26.43 -9.29
CA GLY A 83 -22.42 -26.04 -10.68
C GLY A 83 -22.48 -24.53 -10.93
N SER A 84 -22.40 -23.70 -9.88
CA SER A 84 -22.31 -22.24 -10.04
C SER A 84 -20.96 -21.83 -10.63
N VAL A 85 -20.97 -20.73 -11.39
CA VAL A 85 -19.78 -20.18 -12.04
C VAL A 85 -19.56 -18.76 -11.55
N ILE A 86 -18.38 -18.50 -11.00
CA ILE A 86 -17.88 -17.16 -10.71
C ILE A 86 -17.14 -16.69 -11.95
N THR A 87 -17.66 -15.66 -12.62
CA THR A 87 -17.06 -15.16 -13.86
C THR A 87 -15.75 -14.42 -13.60
N LYS A 88 -14.86 -14.44 -14.57
CA LYS A 88 -13.66 -13.60 -14.61
C LYS A 88 -13.99 -12.14 -14.29
N GLY A 89 -13.13 -11.50 -13.49
CA GLY A 89 -13.28 -10.12 -13.03
C GLY A 89 -14.23 -9.95 -11.83
N THR A 90 -14.87 -11.02 -11.35
CA THR A 90 -15.69 -10.96 -10.14
C THR A 90 -14.84 -10.67 -8.92
N ASP A 91 -15.34 -9.81 -8.03
CA ASP A 91 -14.75 -9.55 -6.72
C ASP A 91 -14.91 -10.77 -5.79
N LEU A 92 -13.77 -11.22 -5.25
CA LEU A 92 -13.68 -12.42 -4.42
C LEU A 92 -13.55 -12.11 -2.91
N ALA A 93 -13.66 -10.85 -2.48
CA ALA A 93 -13.39 -10.44 -1.10
C ALA A 93 -14.22 -11.22 -0.05
N LYS A 94 -15.46 -11.60 -0.38
CA LYS A 94 -16.31 -12.42 0.51
C LYS A 94 -15.73 -13.82 0.82
N TYR A 95 -14.87 -14.32 -0.06
CA TYR A 95 -14.22 -15.64 0.03
C TYR A 95 -12.82 -15.58 0.62
N THR A 96 -12.37 -14.40 1.04
CA THR A 96 -11.02 -14.17 1.55
C THR A 96 -11.06 -13.56 2.95
N GLU A 97 -9.92 -13.59 3.61
CA GLU A 97 -9.64 -12.87 4.84
C GLU A 97 -8.34 -12.09 4.67
N THR A 98 -8.39 -10.80 4.97
CA THR A 98 -7.24 -9.91 4.89
C THR A 98 -6.77 -9.55 6.30
N VAL A 99 -5.48 -9.69 6.55
CA VAL A 99 -4.80 -9.29 7.78
C VAL A 99 -3.66 -8.33 7.42
N TYR A 100 -3.60 -7.18 8.10
CA TYR A 100 -2.48 -6.25 7.98
C TYR A 100 -1.95 -5.85 9.36
N ASN A 101 -0.68 -6.16 9.62
CA ASN A 101 0.02 -5.71 10.81
C ASN A 101 0.71 -4.36 10.52
N LYS A 102 0.21 -3.28 11.15
CA LYS A 102 0.71 -1.92 10.95
C LYS A 102 2.11 -1.68 11.52
N GLU A 103 2.52 -2.45 12.52
CA GLU A 103 3.82 -2.32 13.18
C GLU A 103 4.93 -2.99 12.39
N THR A 104 4.61 -4.10 11.71
CA THR A 104 5.60 -4.86 10.93
C THR A 104 5.51 -4.58 9.43
N GLY A 105 4.35 -4.13 8.93
CA GLY A 105 4.07 -4.02 7.49
C GLY A 105 3.66 -5.34 6.84
N HIS A 106 3.39 -6.39 7.62
CA HIS A 106 2.99 -7.70 7.11
C HIS A 106 1.53 -7.67 6.63
N TYR A 107 1.34 -7.78 5.32
CA TYR A 107 0.05 -7.96 4.67
C TYR A 107 -0.15 -9.43 4.29
N GLU A 108 -1.32 -9.96 4.58
CA GLU A 108 -1.75 -11.29 4.19
C GLU A 108 -3.18 -11.25 3.67
N LEU A 109 -3.42 -11.87 2.52
CA LEU A 109 -4.75 -12.17 2.01
C LEU A 109 -4.84 -13.66 1.74
N ALA A 110 -5.70 -14.36 2.48
CA ALA A 110 -5.89 -15.80 2.39
C ALA A 110 -7.30 -16.13 1.90
N PHE A 111 -7.42 -17.07 0.96
CA PHE A 111 -8.71 -17.65 0.60
C PHE A 111 -9.18 -18.64 1.68
N LYS A 112 -10.47 -18.57 2.02
CA LYS A 112 -11.07 -19.48 3.01
C LYS A 112 -11.08 -20.90 2.50
N GLN A 113 -10.68 -21.84 3.36
CA GLN A 113 -10.56 -23.25 2.98
C GLN A 113 -11.89 -23.88 2.53
N ASP A 114 -13.01 -23.47 3.13
CA ASP A 114 -14.33 -23.96 2.78
C ASP A 114 -14.79 -23.50 1.38
N PHE A 115 -14.30 -22.35 0.92
CA PHE A 115 -14.47 -21.89 -0.45
C PHE A 115 -13.56 -22.65 -1.42
N LEU A 116 -12.28 -22.78 -1.10
CA LEU A 116 -11.31 -23.50 -1.94
C LEU A 116 -11.73 -24.97 -2.18
N ALA A 117 -12.28 -25.63 -1.15
CA ALA A 117 -12.79 -27.00 -1.23
C ALA A 117 -13.98 -27.17 -2.20
N LYS A 118 -14.67 -26.07 -2.57
CA LYS A 118 -15.79 -26.10 -3.52
C LYS A 118 -15.33 -25.98 -4.98
N VAL A 119 -14.08 -25.61 -5.25
CA VAL A 119 -13.59 -25.42 -6.62
C VAL A 119 -13.32 -26.77 -7.27
N VAL A 120 -14.04 -27.10 -8.35
CA VAL A 120 -13.90 -28.42 -8.99
C VAL A 120 -12.58 -28.56 -9.74
N ARG A 121 -12.05 -29.79 -9.81
CA ARG A 121 -10.77 -30.10 -10.49
C ARG A 121 -10.79 -29.85 -12.00
N SER A 122 -11.97 -29.82 -12.60
CA SER A 122 -12.18 -29.46 -14.01
C SER A 122 -12.23 -27.96 -14.26
N SER A 123 -12.19 -27.12 -13.20
CA SER A 123 -12.13 -25.66 -13.29
C SER A 123 -10.70 -25.17 -13.12
N GLU A 124 -10.32 -24.12 -13.83
CA GLU A 124 -9.16 -23.32 -13.43
C GLU A 124 -9.47 -22.55 -12.15
N PHE A 125 -8.42 -22.08 -11.47
CA PHE A 125 -8.55 -21.15 -10.36
C PHE A 125 -7.42 -20.14 -10.41
N GLY A 126 -7.77 -18.86 -10.34
CA GLY A 126 -6.78 -17.79 -10.33
C GLY A 126 -7.43 -16.50 -9.84
N ALA A 127 -6.63 -15.71 -9.13
CA ALA A 127 -7.06 -14.42 -8.62
C ALA A 127 -5.87 -13.46 -8.56
N ASP A 128 -6.13 -12.17 -8.77
CA ASP A 128 -5.14 -11.10 -8.57
C ASP A 128 -5.56 -10.26 -7.38
N ALA A 129 -4.60 -9.93 -6.51
CA ALA A 129 -4.81 -8.99 -5.41
C ALA A 129 -4.24 -7.62 -5.76
N PHE A 130 -5.02 -6.57 -5.50
CA PHE A 130 -4.68 -5.17 -5.72
C PHE A 130 -4.55 -4.49 -4.37
N VAL A 131 -3.33 -4.16 -3.96
CA VAL A 131 -3.03 -3.55 -2.65
C VAL A 131 -2.75 -2.07 -2.86
N VAL A 132 -3.62 -1.20 -2.34
CA VAL A 132 -3.49 0.25 -2.45
C VAL A 132 -2.74 0.78 -1.24
N VAL A 133 -1.67 1.52 -1.49
CA VAL A 133 -0.86 2.17 -0.46
C VAL A 133 -0.68 3.66 -0.78
N LYS A 134 -0.51 4.46 0.27
CA LYS A 134 -0.16 5.87 0.15
C LYS A 134 1.32 6.07 0.47
N ARG A 135 2.05 6.77 -0.40
CA ARG A 135 3.46 7.11 -0.17
C ARG A 135 3.57 8.19 0.90
N ILE A 136 4.22 7.90 2.02
CA ILE A 136 4.32 8.81 3.18
C ILE A 136 5.73 9.34 3.45
N LYS A 137 6.75 8.84 2.74
CA LYS A 137 8.14 9.23 2.95
C LYS A 137 8.94 9.22 1.64
N ALA A 138 9.93 10.12 1.54
CA ALA A 138 10.94 10.11 0.47
C ALA A 138 11.93 8.96 0.61
N GLY A 139 12.51 8.53 -0.50
CA GLY A 139 13.42 7.39 -0.60
C GLY A 139 13.01 6.37 -1.66
N ASP A 140 13.85 5.36 -1.84
CA ASP A 140 13.53 4.21 -2.68
C ASP A 140 12.62 3.24 -1.94
N VAL A 141 11.59 2.79 -2.64
CA VAL A 141 10.60 1.87 -2.11
C VAL A 141 10.54 0.66 -3.00
N ALA A 142 10.82 -0.49 -2.41
CA ALA A 142 10.76 -1.76 -3.11
C ALA A 142 9.69 -2.66 -2.54
N ASN A 143 9.13 -3.51 -3.41
CA ASN A 143 8.13 -4.47 -2.98
C ASN A 143 8.24 -5.80 -3.73
N GLU A 144 7.95 -6.90 -3.06
CA GLU A 144 7.87 -8.28 -3.56
C GLU A 144 6.86 -9.05 -2.70
N TYR A 145 6.23 -10.10 -3.21
CA TYR A 145 5.32 -10.93 -2.41
C TYR A 145 5.60 -12.42 -2.65
N THR A 146 5.00 -13.24 -1.80
CA THR A 146 5.00 -14.70 -1.94
C THR A 146 3.56 -15.17 -2.06
N LEU A 147 3.27 -15.96 -3.08
CA LEU A 147 2.04 -16.75 -3.18
C LEU A 147 2.29 -18.11 -2.56
N TYR A 148 1.38 -18.58 -1.72
CA TYR A 148 1.36 -19.95 -1.23
C TYR A 148 0.21 -20.68 -1.89
N VAL A 149 0.51 -21.79 -2.57
CA VAL A 149 -0.48 -22.70 -3.17
C VAL A 149 -0.29 -24.09 -2.59
N ASN A 150 -1.24 -24.55 -1.77
CA ASN A 150 -1.18 -25.83 -1.06
C ASN A 150 0.16 -26.05 -0.32
N GLY A 151 0.67 -25.04 0.38
CA GLY A 151 1.96 -25.08 1.09
C GLY A 151 3.20 -24.84 0.23
N ASN A 152 3.06 -24.66 -1.09
CA ASN A 152 4.19 -24.37 -1.99
C ASN A 152 4.39 -22.85 -2.12
N PRO A 153 5.49 -22.28 -1.61
CA PRO A 153 5.78 -20.85 -1.76
C PRO A 153 6.33 -20.55 -3.15
N VAL A 154 5.81 -19.49 -3.77
CA VAL A 154 6.26 -18.96 -5.06
C VAL A 154 6.48 -17.47 -4.91
N LYS A 155 7.72 -17.03 -5.08
CA LYS A 155 8.11 -15.63 -4.90
C LYS A 155 7.97 -14.86 -6.20
N SER A 156 7.45 -13.64 -6.14
CA SER A 156 7.34 -12.74 -7.29
C SER A 156 8.67 -12.11 -7.68
N ASN A 157 8.69 -11.43 -8.82
CA ASN A 157 9.70 -10.41 -9.09
C ASN A 157 9.58 -9.25 -8.09
N LYS A 158 10.67 -8.48 -7.98
CA LYS A 158 10.74 -7.25 -7.19
C LYS A 158 10.39 -6.04 -8.06
N VAL A 159 9.57 -5.14 -7.54
CA VAL A 159 9.28 -3.83 -8.14
C VAL A 159 9.86 -2.71 -7.29
N THR A 160 10.18 -1.58 -7.90
CA THR A 160 10.78 -0.42 -7.22
C THR A 160 10.17 0.88 -7.70
N THR A 161 10.03 1.85 -6.81
CA THR A 161 9.70 3.24 -7.15
C THR A 161 10.61 4.17 -6.36
N HIS A 162 10.89 5.35 -6.91
CA HIS A 162 11.67 6.38 -6.23
C HIS A 162 10.75 7.53 -5.78
N THR A 163 10.91 8.00 -4.55
CA THR A 163 10.26 9.23 -4.09
C THR A 163 11.32 10.29 -3.80
N PRO A 164 11.34 11.41 -4.55
CA PRO A 164 12.33 12.44 -4.37
C PRO A 164 12.12 13.16 -3.05
N GLU A 165 13.21 13.66 -2.47
CA GLU A 165 13.14 14.57 -1.33
C GLU A 165 12.43 15.86 -1.74
N GLN A 166 11.63 16.43 -0.83
CA GLN A 166 11.08 17.76 -1.06
C GLN A 166 12.24 18.76 -1.05
N PRO A 167 12.30 19.69 -2.02
CA PRO A 167 13.30 20.75 -2.01
C PRO A 167 13.21 21.50 -0.68
N GLN A 168 14.33 21.60 0.04
CA GLN A 168 14.38 22.49 1.19
C GLN A 168 14.09 23.93 0.73
N PRO A 169 13.31 24.72 1.49
CA PRO A 169 13.16 26.13 1.19
C PRO A 169 14.54 26.79 1.20
N VAL A 170 15.01 27.24 0.04
CA VAL A 170 16.20 28.08 -0.03
C VAL A 170 15.85 29.38 0.67
N THR A 171 16.44 29.62 1.85
CA THR A 171 16.35 30.93 2.48
C THR A 171 17.06 31.90 1.54
N PRO A 172 16.40 32.96 1.04
CA PRO A 172 17.09 33.96 0.23
C PRO A 172 18.25 34.50 1.06
N LYS A 173 19.49 34.34 0.60
CA LYS A 173 20.61 35.09 1.17
C LYS A 173 20.28 36.57 0.91
N ALA A 174 19.97 37.30 1.98
CA ALA A 174 19.77 38.74 1.89
C ALA A 174 20.99 39.36 1.18
N PRO A 175 20.80 40.28 0.23
CA PRO A 175 21.92 40.99 -0.37
C PRO A 175 22.70 41.70 0.74
N ALA A 176 24.00 41.42 0.83
CA ALA A 176 24.89 42.15 1.73
C ALA A 176 24.91 43.61 1.27
N LEU A 177 24.31 44.51 2.04
CA LEU A 177 24.48 45.95 1.82
C LEU A 177 25.96 46.30 2.03
N PRO A 178 26.60 47.04 1.11
CA PRO A 178 27.94 47.56 1.37
C PRO A 178 27.87 48.53 2.54
N SER A 179 28.65 48.24 3.59
CA SER A 179 28.81 49.14 4.73
C SER A 179 29.56 50.40 4.29
N THR A 180 28.87 51.53 4.20
CA THR A 180 29.48 52.86 4.27
C THR A 180 29.13 53.43 5.65
N GLY A 181 30.16 53.74 6.42
CA GLY A 181 30.13 53.88 7.88
C GLY A 181 29.46 55.13 8.46
N GLU A 182 29.31 55.05 9.80
CA GLU A 182 29.18 56.12 10.80
C GLU A 182 27.99 57.10 10.62
N GLN A 183 27.00 57.25 11.50
CA GLN A 183 27.00 57.30 12.96
C GLN A 183 25.58 57.06 13.51
N GLY A 184 25.50 56.54 14.74
CA GLY A 184 24.46 56.96 15.68
C GLY A 184 23.37 55.95 16.06
N VAL A 185 23.41 55.55 17.32
CA VAL A 185 22.30 55.08 18.18
C VAL A 185 21.91 53.59 18.11
N SER A 186 22.73 52.81 18.81
CA SER A 186 22.39 51.84 19.86
C SER A 186 20.92 51.49 20.20
N VAL A 187 20.72 50.19 20.45
CA VAL A 187 19.74 49.51 21.33
C VAL A 187 18.28 49.35 20.86
N LEU A 188 17.98 48.09 20.51
CA LEU A 188 16.75 47.33 20.83
C LEU A 188 15.41 47.87 20.31
N THR A 189 14.82 47.18 19.35
CA THR A 189 13.37 47.31 19.10
C THR A 189 12.74 45.97 18.71
N VAL A 190 12.14 45.36 19.75
CA VAL A 190 10.86 44.63 19.73
C VAL A 190 10.85 43.20 19.17
N LEU A 191 10.96 42.27 20.12
CA LEU A 191 10.28 40.98 20.11
C LEU A 191 8.78 41.16 19.79
N GLY A 192 8.27 40.28 18.92
CA GLY A 192 7.03 39.52 19.15
C GLY A 192 5.74 40.29 19.44
N ALA A 193 4.89 40.40 18.42
CA ALA A 193 3.42 40.41 18.51
C ALA A 193 2.88 40.22 17.08
N ALA A 194 1.84 39.46 16.75
CA ALA A 194 0.92 38.61 17.49
C ALA A 194 0.09 37.83 16.43
N LEU A 195 -0.67 36.83 16.86
CA LEU A 195 -2.01 36.38 16.41
C LEU A 195 -2.13 34.92 16.88
N LEU A 196 -2.95 34.55 17.86
CA LEU A 196 -4.38 34.81 17.94
C LEU A 196 -4.87 34.86 19.40
N SER A 197 -5.59 35.94 19.71
CA SER A 197 -6.44 36.12 20.88
C SER A 197 -7.80 35.46 20.66
N LEU A 198 -8.20 34.52 21.53
CA LEU A 198 -9.60 34.20 21.77
C LEU A 198 -10.10 35.01 22.98
N LEU A 199 -10.94 36.01 22.71
CA LEU A 199 -11.90 36.59 23.68
C LEU A 199 -12.95 35.51 24.04
N GLY A 200 -13.58 35.44 25.21
CA GLY A 200 -13.63 36.32 26.38
C GLY A 200 -14.14 35.53 27.61
N LEU A 201 -13.81 35.97 28.83
CA LEU A 201 -14.64 36.82 29.72
C LEU A 201 -15.80 36.08 30.43
N ALA A 202 -15.53 35.57 31.64
CA ALA A 202 -16.46 35.63 32.77
C ALA A 202 -15.70 35.42 34.09
N GLY A 203 -15.62 36.44 34.95
CA GLY A 203 -15.05 36.30 36.30
C GLY A 203 -14.73 37.64 36.96
N VAL A 204 -15.75 38.37 37.40
CA VAL A 204 -15.58 39.61 38.17
C VAL A 204 -15.76 39.35 39.67
N LYS A 205 -14.71 39.76 40.43
CA LYS A 205 -14.62 40.23 41.84
C LYS A 205 -14.96 39.26 42.99
N LYS A 206 -14.00 39.00 43.90
CA LYS A 206 -13.63 39.75 45.14
C LYS A 206 -14.82 39.86 46.13
N ARG A 207 -14.70 39.55 47.44
CA ARG A 207 -13.68 40.03 48.41
C ARG A 207 -13.92 39.41 49.83
N LYS A 208 -12.82 39.30 50.59
CA LYS A 208 -12.59 39.54 52.05
C LYS A 208 -12.89 38.47 53.13
N GLU A 209 -11.86 38.32 53.99
CA GLU A 209 -11.83 37.97 55.43
C GLU A 209 -13.16 38.21 56.17
N ASN A 210 -13.64 37.34 57.05
CA ASN A 210 -13.02 36.69 58.21
C ASN A 210 -13.72 35.36 58.50
#